data_AF-A0A6P2A1C1-F1
#
_entry.id   AF-A0A6P2A1C1-F1
#
_cell.length_a   1.000
_cell.length_b   1.000
_cell.length_c   1.000
_cell.angle_alpha   90.00
_cell.angle_beta   90.00
_cell.angle_gamma   90.00
#
_symmetry.space_group_name_H-M   'P 1'
#
loop_
_entity.id
_entity.type
_entity.pdbx_description
1 polymer ?
#
loop_
_entity_poly.entity_id
_entity_poly.type
_entity_poly.pdbx_seq_one_letter_code
_entity_poly.pdbx_strand_id
1 'polypeptide(L)'
;MHDSATQPQILRAAWEQGLQQGLTQVALNMLEEGIDLALVAKLTGLSLTRVQKLQTYDADNSQALVKDFLELSESSLNKVWLDLEEDEAWKNL
;
A
#
# COMPACT_ATOMS: atom_id res chain seq x y z
N MET A 1 -20.23 38.68 20.78
CA MET A 1 -19.61 39.01 19.48
C MET A 1 -19.45 37.69 18.74
N HIS A 2 -20.23 37.45 17.70
CA HIS A 2 -20.15 36.19 16.95
C HIS A 2 -19.09 36.33 15.86
N ASP A 3 -18.08 35.46 15.93
CA ASP A 3 -17.06 35.26 14.91
C ASP A 3 -17.70 34.69 13.65
N SER A 4 -18.36 35.53 12.87
CA SER A 4 -18.98 35.15 11.59
C SER A 4 -18.01 35.26 10.40
N ALA A 5 -16.76 35.69 10.64
CA ALA A 5 -15.74 35.83 9.61
C ALA A 5 -14.95 34.53 9.32
N THR A 6 -15.03 33.54 10.21
CA THR A 6 -14.28 32.26 10.14
C THR A 6 -14.97 31.22 9.26
N GLN A 7 -16.29 31.29 9.12
CA GLN A 7 -17.10 30.24 8.49
C GLN A 7 -16.85 30.05 6.98
N PRO A 8 -16.67 31.11 6.17
CA PRO A 8 -16.39 30.95 4.73
C PRO A 8 -15.00 30.40 4.45
N GLN A 9 -14.00 30.74 5.28
CA GLN A 9 -12.63 30.27 5.13
C GLN A 9 -12.50 28.78 5.44
N ILE A 10 -13.18 28.32 6.50
CA ILE A 10 -13.23 26.91 6.88
C ILE A 10 -13.89 26.07 5.78
N LEU A 11 -15.02 26.54 5.23
CA LEU A 11 -15.72 25.82 4.16
C LEU A 11 -14.87 25.69 2.89
N ARG A 12 -14.16 26.77 2.53
CA ARG A 12 -13.25 26.76 1.38
C ARG A 12 -12.09 25.79 1.58
N ALA A 13 -11.47 25.79 2.76
CA ALA A 13 -10.39 24.86 3.09
C ALA A 13 -10.87 23.39 3.02
N ALA A 14 -12.05 23.08 3.55
CA ALA A 14 -12.63 21.75 3.49
C ALA A 14 -12.90 21.30 2.05
N TRP A 15 -13.41 22.21 1.20
CA TRP A 15 -13.62 21.93 -0.21
C TRP A 15 -12.32 21.70 -0.98
N GLU A 16 -11.30 22.56 -0.77
CA GLU A 16 -9.97 22.40 -1.37
C GLU A 16 -9.33 21.08 -0.95
N GLN A 17 -9.46 20.69 0.32
CA GLN A 17 -8.99 19.40 0.81
C GLN A 17 -9.73 18.22 0.14
N GLY A 18 -11.06 18.28 0.06
CA GLY A 18 -11.86 17.23 -0.58
C GLY A 18 -11.52 17.07 -2.06
N LEU A 19 -11.31 18.18 -2.77
CA LEU A 19 -10.85 18.18 -4.16
C LEU A 19 -9.48 17.50 -4.30
N GLN A 20 -8.51 17.87 -3.45
CA GLN A 20 -7.17 17.26 -3.46
C GLN A 20 -7.21 15.76 -3.17
N GLN A 21 -8.06 15.32 -2.23
CA GLN A 21 -8.27 13.90 -1.95
C GLN A 21 -8.86 13.17 -3.15
N GLY A 22 -9.90 13.73 -3.79
CA GLY A 22 -10.52 13.15 -4.98
C GLY A 22 -9.54 13.01 -6.14
N LEU A 23 -8.75 14.05 -6.44
CA LEU A 23 -7.72 14.01 -7.48
C LEU A 23 -6.65 12.96 -7.18
N THR A 24 -6.26 12.82 -5.91
CA THR A 24 -5.30 11.79 -5.48
C THR A 24 -5.86 10.39 -5.70
N GLN A 25 -7.12 10.13 -5.35
CA GLN A 25 -7.73 8.81 -5.54
C GLN A 25 -7.88 8.46 -7.02
N VAL A 26 -8.32 9.42 -7.85
CA VAL A 26 -8.38 9.20 -9.30
C VAL A 26 -7.00 8.88 -9.87
N ALA A 27 -5.95 9.59 -9.43
CA ALA A 27 -4.59 9.31 -9.84
C ALA A 27 -4.15 7.88 -9.48
N LEU A 28 -4.45 7.42 -8.25
CA LEU A 28 -4.14 6.06 -7.82
C LEU A 28 -4.83 5.02 -8.69
N ASN A 29 -6.14 5.14 -8.89
CA ASN A 29 -6.91 4.21 -9.72
C ASN A 29 -6.36 4.17 -11.17
N MET A 30 -5.98 5.33 -11.72
CA MET A 30 -5.38 5.38 -13.06
C MET A 30 -4.04 4.65 -13.14
N LEU A 31 -3.20 4.78 -12.10
CA LEU A 31 -1.91 4.10 -12.03
C LEU A 31 -2.09 2.58 -11.88
N GLU A 32 -3.06 2.14 -11.08
CA GLU A 32 -3.43 0.71 -10.94
C GLU A 32 -3.88 0.12 -12.30
N GLU A 33 -4.61 0.90 -13.09
CA GLU A 33 -5.03 0.54 -14.46
C GLU A 33 -3.88 0.63 -15.50
N GLY A 34 -2.65 0.93 -15.06
CA GLY A 34 -1.46 0.96 -15.92
C GLY A 34 -1.35 2.19 -16.82
N ILE A 35 -2.07 3.28 -16.50
CA ILE A 35 -2.02 4.53 -17.27
C ILE A 35 -0.68 5.23 -17.05
N ASP A 36 -0.09 5.74 -18.15
CA ASP A 36 1.20 6.45 -18.15
C ASP A 36 1.24 7.64 -17.17
N LEU A 37 2.36 7.77 -16.44
CA LEU A 37 2.58 8.79 -15.40
C LEU A 37 2.36 10.22 -15.91
N ALA A 38 2.83 10.55 -17.12
CA ALA A 38 2.69 11.89 -17.67
C ALA A 38 1.22 12.17 -18.05
N LEU A 39 0.50 11.16 -18.54
CA LEU A 39 -0.92 11.26 -18.80
C LEU A 39 -1.73 11.44 -17.52
N VAL A 40 -1.42 10.69 -16.45
CA VAL A 40 -2.06 10.84 -15.13
C VAL A 40 -1.85 12.25 -14.57
N ALA A 41 -0.61 12.76 -14.60
CA ALA A 41 -0.30 14.12 -14.15
C ALA A 41 -1.08 15.18 -14.94
N LYS A 42 -1.19 15.00 -16.26
CA LYS A 42 -1.93 15.90 -17.14
C LYS A 42 -3.44 15.91 -16.85
N LEU A 43 -4.05 14.74 -16.62
CA LEU A 43 -5.49 14.61 -16.42
C LEU A 43 -5.94 15.02 -15.01
N THR A 44 -5.12 14.75 -14.00
CA THR A 44 -5.43 15.07 -12.60
C THR A 44 -4.95 16.46 -12.17
N GLY A 45 -4.07 17.09 -12.95
CA GLY A 45 -3.44 18.36 -12.58
C GLY A 45 -2.43 18.24 -11.43
N LEU A 46 -2.13 17.03 -10.96
CA LEU A 46 -1.08 16.77 -9.98
C LEU A 46 0.29 16.91 -10.63
N SER A 47 1.29 17.33 -9.85
CA SER A 47 2.66 17.40 -10.35
C SER A 47 3.20 16.00 -10.65
N LEU A 48 4.07 15.89 -11.65
CA LEU A 48 4.68 14.60 -12.01
C LEU A 48 5.40 13.95 -10.81
N THR A 49 6.09 14.75 -10.01
CA THR A 49 6.74 14.29 -8.77
C THR A 49 5.74 13.73 -7.75
N ARG A 50 4.53 14.30 -7.66
CA ARG A 50 3.48 13.78 -6.77
C ARG A 50 2.95 12.44 -7.28
N VAL A 51 2.71 12.32 -8.57
CA VAL A 51 2.24 11.08 -9.21
C VAL A 51 3.27 9.95 -9.07
N GLN A 52 4.56 10.24 -9.27
CA GLN A 52 5.65 9.27 -9.04
C GLN A 52 5.66 8.74 -7.61
N LYS A 53 5.45 9.61 -6.61
CA LYS A 53 5.38 9.19 -5.20
C LYS A 53 4.19 8.28 -4.91
N LEU A 54 3.05 8.52 -5.57
CA LEU A 54 1.85 7.68 -5.44
C LEU A 54 2.11 6.27 -5.95
N GLN A 55 2.82 6.12 -7.08
CA GLN A 55 3.17 4.81 -7.65
C GLN A 55 4.07 3.98 -6.71
N THR A 56 5.06 4.60 -6.05
CA THR A 56 5.94 3.90 -5.11
C THR A 56 5.26 3.46 -3.81
N TYR A 57 4.26 4.21 -3.34
CA TYR A 57 3.57 3.90 -2.08
C TYR A 57 2.80 2.57 -2.14
N ASP A 58 2.28 2.21 -3.31
CA ASP A 58 1.53 0.97 -3.50
C ASP A 58 2.45 -0.26 -3.70
N ALA A 59 3.62 -0.04 -4.30
CA ALA A 59 4.67 -1.07 -4.41
C ALA A 59 5.26 -1.48 -3.05
N ASP A 60 5.38 -0.55 -2.10
CA ASP A 60 5.89 -0.86 -0.74
C ASP A 60 4.89 -1.70 0.08
N ASN A 61 3.59 -1.46 -0.09
CA ASN A 61 2.55 -2.19 0.65
C ASN A 61 2.44 -3.66 0.20
N SER A 62 2.60 -3.91 -1.11
CA SER A 62 2.62 -5.26 -1.66
C SER A 62 3.88 -6.05 -1.28
N GLN A 63 5.03 -5.38 -1.14
CA GLN A 63 6.27 -6.02 -0.68
C GLN A 63 6.26 -6.39 0.81
N ALA A 64 5.59 -5.59 1.66
CA ALA A 64 5.44 -5.90 3.08
C ALA A 64 4.69 -7.23 3.30
N LEU A 65 3.61 -7.48 2.54
CA LEU A 65 2.83 -8.72 2.66
C LEU A 65 3.61 -9.98 2.24
N VAL A 66 4.45 -9.88 1.21
CA VAL A 66 5.30 -11.00 0.76
C VAL A 66 6.36 -11.32 1.82
N LYS A 67 6.96 -10.29 2.43
CA LYS A 67 7.96 -10.46 3.49
C LYS A 67 7.35 -11.12 4.73
N ASP A 68 6.20 -10.64 5.20
CA ASP A 68 5.51 -11.20 6.36
C ASP A 68 5.11 -12.67 6.12
N PHE A 69 4.64 -13.01 4.90
CA PHE A 69 4.32 -14.38 4.54
C PHE A 69 5.55 -15.30 4.55
N LEU A 70 6.69 -14.83 4.02
CA LEU A 70 7.94 -15.60 4.03
C LEU A 70 8.43 -15.86 5.46
N GLU A 71 8.47 -14.83 6.31
CA GLU A 71 8.87 -14.95 7.72
C GLU A 71 7.96 -15.93 8.49
N LEU A 72 6.64 -15.87 8.25
CA LEU A 72 5.68 -16.83 8.82
C LEU A 72 5.93 -18.25 8.32
N SER A 73 6.22 -18.44 7.02
CA SER A 73 6.50 -19.75 6.45
C SER A 73 7.79 -20.37 7.02
N GLU A 74 8.86 -19.59 7.17
CA GLU A 74 10.13 -20.04 7.72
C GLU A 74 9.99 -20.40 9.21
N SER A 75 9.23 -19.61 9.98
CA SER A 75 8.93 -19.91 11.38
C SER A 75 8.08 -21.17 11.57
N SER A 76 7.20 -21.47 10.61
CA SER A 76 6.31 -22.65 10.65
C SER A 76 6.96 -23.92 10.12
N LEU A 77 7.94 -23.82 9.21
CA LEU A 77 8.67 -24.98 8.67
C LEU A 77 9.77 -25.48 9.61
N ASN A 78 10.16 -24.69 10.62
CA ASN A 78 11.19 -25.06 11.60
C ASN A 78 10.74 -26.11 12.66
N LYS A 79 9.63 -26.83 12.41
CA LYS A 79 9.12 -27.91 13.29
C LYS A 79 8.84 -29.23 12.58
N VAL A 80 9.16 -29.35 11.30
CA VAL A 80 8.86 -30.56 10.54
C VAL A 80 10.17 -31.18 10.06
N TRP A 81 10.64 -32.14 10.87
CA TRP A 81 11.77 -33.09 10.69
C TRP A 81 13.16 -32.66 11.18
N LEU A 82 13.51 -33.11 12.39
CA LEU A 82 14.72 -33.91 12.67
C LEU A 82 14.78 -34.32 14.15
N ASP A 83 13.94 -35.28 14.56
CA ASP A 83 14.39 -36.25 15.57
C ASP A 83 14.64 -37.56 14.81
N LEU A 84 15.91 -37.77 14.45
CA LEU A 84 16.37 -38.94 13.69
C LEU A 84 16.58 -40.17 14.58
N GLU A 85 16.00 -40.21 15.79
CA GLU A 85 16.38 -41.15 16.84
C GLU A 85 15.35 -42.24 17.19
N GLU A 86 14.27 -42.41 16.41
CA GLU A 86 13.33 -43.53 16.63
C GLU A 86 12.88 -44.23 15.34
N ASP A 87 13.80 -44.75 14.53
CA ASP A 87 13.44 -45.76 13.51
C ASP A 87 14.41 -46.95 13.46
N GLU A 88 14.62 -47.59 14.62
CA GLU A 88 15.22 -48.93 14.72
C GLU A 88 14.20 -50.05 14.42
N ALA A 89 12.96 -49.72 14.00
CA ALA A 89 11.91 -50.71 13.76
C ALA A 89 12.15 -51.61 12.53
N TRP A 90 13.09 -51.25 11.65
CA TRP A 90 13.44 -52.02 10.45
C TRP A 90 14.57 -53.03 10.65
N LYS A 91 15.18 -53.14 11.84
CA LYS A 91 16.32 -54.07 12.06
C LYS A 91 15.94 -55.51 12.40
N ASN A 92 14.65 -55.86 12.50
CA ASN A 92 14.20 -57.20 12.90
C ASN A 92 13.25 -57.90 11.90
N LEU A 93 13.35 -57.61 10.60
CA LEU A 93 12.69 -58.40 9.53
C LEU A 93 13.72 -59.09 8.63
#